data_AF-A0A239AYP8-F1
#
_entry.id   AF-A0A239AYP8-F1
#
_cell.length_a   1.000
_cell.length_b   1.000
_cell.length_c   1.000
_cell.angle_alpha   90.00
_cell.angle_beta   90.00
_cell.angle_gamma   90.00
#
_symmetry.space_group_name_H-M   'P 1'
#
loop_
_entity.id
_entity.type
_entity.pdbx_description
1 polymer ?
#
loop_
_entity_poly.entity_id
_entity_poly.type
_entity_poly.pdbx_seq_one_letter_code
_entity_poly.pdbx_strand_id
1 'polypeptide(L)'
;MRMPFSEFVTSGDLKFIIVFIIFSGWAIVHFFKKLSLRKQEVTIDLLQYHNTKINNAAFWILILSILSLLLGLMHSFYFIGKTGGIAPNLIFQGVSYALITPVLGLCLFICCKTLKGIFNEISSK
;
A
#
# COMPACT_ATOMS: atom_id res chain seq x y z
N MET A 1 0.54 24.59 10.50
CA MET A 1 -0.85 24.23 10.90
C MET A 1 -0.98 22.72 10.73
N ARG A 2 -1.32 21.97 11.80
CA ARG A 2 -1.71 20.55 11.68
C ARG A 2 -3.10 20.54 11.05
N MET A 3 -3.29 19.81 9.95
CA MET A 3 -4.62 19.70 9.36
C MET A 3 -5.57 19.01 10.35
N PRO A 4 -6.81 19.50 10.51
CA PRO A 4 -7.81 18.82 11.29
C PRO A 4 -8.10 17.45 10.68
N PHE A 5 -8.26 16.44 11.52
CA PHE A 5 -8.49 15.04 11.12
C PHE A 5 -9.67 14.88 10.16
N SER A 6 -10.65 15.80 10.19
CA SER A 6 -11.78 15.80 9.25
C SER A 6 -11.37 16.06 7.80
N GLU A 7 -10.40 16.96 7.54
CA GLU A 7 -9.91 17.24 6.18
C GLU A 7 -9.10 16.06 5.61
N PHE A 8 -8.39 15.34 6.47
CA PHE A 8 -7.73 14.08 6.12
C PHE A 8 -8.72 12.95 5.81
N VAL A 9 -9.87 12.94 6.47
CA VAL A 9 -10.95 11.97 6.23
C VAL A 9 -11.76 12.30 4.97
N THR A 10 -11.91 13.59 4.63
CA THR A 10 -12.58 14.03 3.40
C THR A 10 -11.66 14.05 2.18
N SER A 11 -10.33 14.10 2.37
CA SER A 11 -9.37 13.98 1.29
C SER A 11 -9.33 12.56 0.71
N GLY A 12 -8.92 12.43 -0.55
CA GLY A 12 -8.84 11.15 -1.25
C GLY A 12 -7.92 10.13 -0.58
N ASP A 13 -7.00 10.58 0.28
CA ASP A 13 -5.95 9.77 0.92
C ASP A 13 -6.49 8.73 1.90
N LEU A 14 -7.53 9.06 2.70
CA LEU A 14 -8.11 8.09 3.63
C LEU A 14 -8.65 6.85 2.90
N LYS A 15 -9.23 7.05 1.71
CA LYS A 15 -9.78 5.96 0.89
C LYS A 15 -8.69 4.97 0.51
N PHE A 16 -7.51 5.46 0.12
CA PHE A 16 -6.37 4.60 -0.18
C PHE A 16 -5.87 3.85 1.06
N ILE A 17 -5.83 4.51 2.22
CA ILE A 17 -5.41 3.86 3.48
C ILE A 17 -6.34 2.73 3.88
N ILE A 18 -7.66 2.93 3.79
CA ILE A 18 -8.65 1.87 4.07
C ILE A 18 -8.40 0.66 3.15
N VAL A 19 -8.18 0.92 1.86
CA VAL A 19 -7.91 -0.14 0.89
C VAL A 19 -6.59 -0.85 1.17
N PHE A 20 -5.54 -0.12 1.58
CA PHE A 20 -4.28 -0.72 2.03
C PHE A 20 -4.48 -1.66 3.22
N ILE A 21 -5.25 -1.25 4.23
CA ILE A 21 -5.56 -2.08 5.40
C ILE A 21 -6.28 -3.37 4.97
N ILE A 22 -7.24 -3.30 4.04
CA ILE A 22 -7.96 -4.47 3.53
C ILE A 22 -7.00 -5.44 2.82
N PHE A 23 -6.18 -4.95 1.90
CA PHE A 23 -5.23 -5.81 1.16
C PHE A 23 -4.13 -6.37 2.05
N SER A 24 -3.61 -5.58 3.00
CA SER A 24 -2.64 -6.05 3.99
C SER A 24 -3.25 -7.08 4.92
N GLY A 25 -4.49 -6.88 5.40
CA GLY A 25 -5.22 -7.87 6.19
C GLY A 25 -5.42 -9.18 5.42
N TRP A 26 -5.77 -9.10 4.14
CA TRP A 26 -5.91 -10.29 3.30
C TRP A 26 -4.58 -11.03 3.10
N ALA A 27 -3.48 -10.31 2.90
CA ALA A 27 -2.15 -10.89 2.83
C ALA A 27 -1.77 -11.61 4.14
N ILE A 28 -2.06 -11.00 5.29
CA ILE A 28 -1.81 -11.58 6.62
C ILE A 28 -2.63 -12.86 6.84
N VAL A 29 -3.92 -12.88 6.48
CA VAL A 29 -4.76 -14.08 6.59
C VAL A 29 -4.20 -15.23 5.75
N HIS A 30 -3.77 -14.96 4.52
CA HIS A 30 -3.16 -15.98 3.67
C HIS A 30 -1.79 -16.44 4.19
N PHE A 31 -1.04 -15.55 4.83
CA PHE A 31 0.21 -15.89 5.48
C PHE A 31 0.02 -16.81 6.68
N PHE A 32 -0.98 -16.55 7.55
CA PHE A 32 -1.31 -17.48 8.64
C PHE A 32 -1.84 -18.83 8.14
N LYS A 33 -2.65 -18.84 7.07
CA LYS A 33 -3.07 -20.08 6.42
C LYS A 33 -1.88 -20.87 5.87
N LYS A 34 -0.92 -20.19 5.21
CA LYS A 34 0.36 -20.77 4.77
C LYS A 34 1.14 -21.39 5.95
N LEU A 35 1.23 -20.70 7.08
CA LEU A 35 1.92 -21.20 8.29
C LEU A 35 1.27 -22.46 8.86
N SER A 36 -0.07 -22.50 8.93
CA SER A 36 -0.81 -23.65 9.43
C SER A 36 -0.69 -24.86 8.49
N LEU A 37 -0.76 -24.63 7.18
CA LEU A 37 -0.66 -25.67 6.16
C LEU A 37 0.73 -26.28 6.03
N ARG A 38 1.79 -25.63 6.54
CA ARG A 38 3.12 -26.24 6.62
C ARG A 38 3.23 -27.28 7.74
N LYS A 39 2.41 -27.17 8.79
CA LYS A 39 2.43 -28.10 9.95
C LYS A 39 1.78 -29.44 9.63
N GLN A 40 0.87 -29.44 8.65
CA GLN A 40 0.35 -30.65 8.02
C GLN A 40 1.20 -30.86 6.76
N GLU A 41 1.71 -32.05 6.49
CA GLU A 41 2.57 -32.31 5.31
C GLU A 41 1.75 -32.19 4.00
N VAL A 42 1.45 -30.95 3.59
CA VAL A 42 0.52 -30.65 2.50
C VAL A 42 1.26 -30.18 1.24
N THR A 43 0.75 -30.65 0.10
CA THR A 43 1.11 -30.42 -1.30
C THR A 43 1.65 -29.01 -1.60
N ILE A 44 2.81 -28.96 -2.27
CA ILE A 44 3.54 -27.76 -2.72
C ILE A 44 2.62 -26.75 -3.44
N ASP A 45 1.60 -27.23 -4.17
CA ASP A 45 0.63 -26.43 -4.91
C ASP A 45 -0.19 -25.47 -4.02
N LEU A 46 -0.58 -25.89 -2.82
CA LEU A 46 -1.35 -25.06 -1.89
C LEU A 46 -0.49 -23.94 -1.29
N LEU A 47 0.80 -24.20 -1.10
CA LEU A 47 1.76 -23.21 -0.63
C LEU A 47 2.03 -22.15 -1.71
N GLN A 48 2.15 -22.58 -2.96
CA GLN A 48 2.26 -21.70 -4.12
C GLN A 48 0.99 -20.86 -4.35
N TYR A 49 -0.20 -21.43 -4.14
CA TYR A 49 -1.47 -20.71 -4.22
C TYR A 49 -1.51 -19.53 -3.22
N HIS A 50 -1.18 -19.76 -1.95
CA HIS A 50 -1.16 -18.70 -0.95
C HIS A 50 -0.08 -17.66 -1.19
N ASN A 51 1.12 -18.08 -1.64
CA ASN A 51 2.17 -17.15 -2.06
C ASN A 51 1.71 -16.24 -3.21
N THR A 52 0.96 -16.78 -4.17
CA THR A 52 0.41 -16.01 -5.30
C THR A 52 -0.62 -14.99 -4.82
N LYS A 53 -1.49 -15.36 -3.87
CA LYS A 53 -2.47 -14.43 -3.28
C LYS A 53 -1.81 -13.30 -2.50
N ILE A 54 -0.79 -13.59 -1.70
CA ILE A 54 0.02 -12.57 -0.99
C ILE A 54 0.70 -11.63 -1.99
N ASN A 55 1.28 -12.19 -3.06
CA ASN A 55 1.95 -11.41 -4.10
C ASN A 55 0.97 -10.50 -4.84
N ASN A 56 -0.22 -11.00 -5.17
CA ASN A 56 -1.25 -10.21 -5.84
C ASN A 56 -1.72 -9.06 -4.94
N ALA A 57 -1.97 -9.32 -3.65
CA ALA A 57 -2.32 -8.28 -2.69
C ALA A 57 -1.23 -7.20 -2.58
N ALA A 58 0.05 -7.60 -2.53
CA ALA A 58 1.18 -6.69 -2.54
C ALA A 58 1.19 -5.83 -3.82
N PHE A 59 1.01 -6.44 -4.98
CA PHE A 59 1.01 -5.75 -6.27
C PHE A 59 -0.11 -4.70 -6.36
N TRP A 60 -1.31 -5.02 -5.88
CA TRP A 60 -2.41 -4.06 -5.81
C TRP A 60 -2.10 -2.88 -4.87
N ILE A 61 -1.48 -3.13 -3.72
CA ILE A 61 -1.02 -2.06 -2.81
C ILE A 61 -0.04 -1.12 -3.54
N LEU A 62 0.90 -1.68 -4.32
CA LEU A 62 1.88 -0.88 -5.07
C LEU A 62 1.21 -0.02 -6.16
N ILE A 63 0.28 -0.59 -6.94
CA ILE A 63 -0.45 0.15 -7.96
C ILE A 63 -1.22 1.31 -7.32
N LEU A 64 -1.95 1.03 -6.25
CA LEU A 64 -2.75 2.02 -5.53
C LEU A 64 -1.89 3.11 -4.89
N SER A 65 -0.70 2.76 -4.42
CA SER A 65 0.33 3.70 -3.95
C SER A 65 0.76 4.68 -5.04
N ILE A 66 1.01 4.19 -6.25
CA ILE A 66 1.39 5.05 -7.40
C ILE A 66 0.21 5.93 -7.82
N LEU A 67 -1.02 5.39 -7.84
CA LEU A 67 -2.23 6.16 -8.17
C LEU A 67 -2.51 7.26 -7.14
N SER A 68 -2.30 6.98 -5.85
CA SER A 68 -2.43 7.97 -4.79
C SER A 68 -1.42 9.11 -4.96
N LEU A 69 -0.17 8.79 -5.34
CA LEU A 69 0.84 9.81 -5.67
C LEU A 69 0.38 10.71 -6.81
N LEU A 70 -0.11 10.11 -7.90
CA LEU A 70 -0.58 10.85 -9.07
C LEU A 70 -1.77 11.76 -8.73
N LEU A 71 -2.68 11.29 -7.90
CA LEU A 71 -3.82 12.06 -7.43
C LEU A 71 -3.38 13.25 -6.55
N GLY A 72 -2.46 13.02 -5.63
CA GLY A 72 -1.91 14.08 -4.77
C GLY A 72 -1.14 15.15 -5.53
N LEU A 73 -0.37 14.75 -6.56
CA LEU A 73 0.30 15.68 -7.48
C LEU A 73 -0.70 16.48 -8.31
N MET A 74 -1.74 15.84 -8.86
CA MET A 74 -2.80 16.52 -9.61
C MET A 74 -3.50 17.57 -8.75
N HIS A 75 -3.80 17.26 -7.49
CA HIS A 75 -4.42 18.20 -6.56
C HIS A 75 -3.50 19.39 -6.27
N SER A 76 -2.20 19.13 -6.11
CA SER A 76 -1.19 20.19 -5.93
C SER A 76 -1.12 21.13 -7.14
N PHE A 77 -1.15 20.61 -8.37
CA PHE A 77 -1.16 21.45 -9.59
C PHE A 77 -2.49 22.19 -9.79
N TYR A 78 -3.63 21.57 -9.44
CA TYR A 78 -4.94 22.23 -9.51
C TYR A 78 -5.00 23.48 -8.64
N PHE A 79 -4.44 23.43 -7.42
CA PHE A 79 -4.38 24.60 -6.55
C PHE A 79 -3.52 25.72 -7.13
N ILE A 80 -2.38 25.41 -7.75
CA ILE A 80 -1.52 26.41 -8.41
C ILE A 80 -2.30 27.13 -9.52
N GLY A 81 -3.06 26.38 -10.33
CA GLY A 81 -3.91 26.95 -11.39
C GLY A 81 -5.04 27.82 -10.85
N LYS A 82 -5.63 27.45 -9.71
CA LYS A 82 -6.73 28.20 -9.08
C LYS A 82 -6.27 29.47 -8.35
N THR A 83 -5.07 29.48 -7.77
CA THR A 83 -4.55 30.64 -7.02
C THR A 83 -3.85 31.67 -7.91
N GLY A 84 -3.77 31.45 -9.23
CA GLY A 84 -3.26 32.43 -10.18
C GLY A 84 -1.77 32.76 -10.02
N GLY A 85 -1.00 31.91 -9.34
CA GLY A 85 0.41 32.14 -9.02
C GLY A 85 1.04 30.98 -8.24
N ILE A 86 2.38 30.93 -8.26
CA ILE A 86 3.18 29.93 -7.54
C ILE A 86 3.36 30.43 -6.11
N ALA A 87 2.50 29.98 -5.19
CA ALA A 87 2.74 30.13 -3.75
C ALA A 87 3.60 28.93 -3.28
N PRO A 88 4.93 29.10 -3.07
CA PRO A 88 5.83 27.97 -2.86
C PRO A 88 5.45 27.14 -1.63
N ASN A 89 4.94 27.80 -0.58
CA ASN A 89 4.52 27.15 0.65
C ASN A 89 3.33 26.19 0.45
N LEU A 90 2.40 26.52 -0.46
CA LEU A 90 1.27 25.65 -0.79
C LEU A 90 1.71 24.43 -1.61
N ILE A 91 2.72 24.60 -2.47
CA ILE A 91 3.29 23.53 -3.30
C ILE A 91 4.06 22.54 -2.42
N PHE A 92 4.96 23.03 -1.56
CA PHE A 92 5.73 22.18 -0.67
C PHE A 92 4.83 21.40 0.29
N GLN A 93 3.76 22.02 0.79
CA GLN A 93 2.76 21.30 1.57
C GLN A 93 2.05 20.24 0.73
N GLY A 94 1.48 20.59 -0.44
CA GLY A 94 0.76 19.65 -1.30
C GLY A 94 1.61 18.44 -1.71
N VAL A 95 2.86 18.66 -2.10
CA VAL A 95 3.81 17.59 -2.47
C VAL A 95 4.19 16.74 -1.26
N SER A 96 4.45 17.35 -0.10
CA SER A 96 4.77 16.58 1.11
C SER A 96 3.61 15.68 1.52
N TYR A 97 2.37 16.15 1.41
CA TYR A 97 1.18 15.35 1.70
C TYR A 97 0.96 14.23 0.67
N ALA A 98 1.16 14.52 -0.62
CA ALA A 98 1.05 13.55 -1.69
C ALA A 98 2.04 12.38 -1.55
N LEU A 99 3.15 12.55 -0.84
CA LEU A 99 4.17 11.53 -0.64
C LEU A 99 3.90 10.59 0.55
N ILE A 100 3.09 10.98 1.53
CA ILE A 100 2.87 10.17 2.74
C ILE A 100 2.19 8.83 2.40
N THR A 101 1.07 8.89 1.69
CA THR A 101 0.28 7.69 1.34
C THR A 101 1.07 6.72 0.44
N PRO A 102 1.82 7.18 -0.58
CA PRO A 102 2.66 6.30 -1.38
C PRO A 102 3.84 5.69 -0.61
N VAL A 103 4.47 6.45 0.29
CA VAL A 103 5.56 5.90 1.13
C VAL A 103 5.01 4.78 2.03
N LEU A 104 3.83 4.98 2.63
CA LEU A 104 3.15 3.93 3.40
C LEU A 104 2.84 2.71 2.54
N GLY A 105 2.30 2.90 1.34
CA GLY A 105 2.00 1.83 0.39
C GLY A 105 3.26 1.04 -0.01
N LEU A 106 4.38 1.71 -0.23
CA LEU A 106 5.66 1.08 -0.51
C LEU A 106 6.18 0.25 0.68
N CYS A 107 6.08 0.78 1.91
CA CYS A 107 6.45 0.03 3.12
C CYS A 107 5.61 -1.25 3.24
N LEU A 108 4.30 -1.15 3.04
CA LEU A 108 3.40 -2.31 3.09
C LEU A 108 3.70 -3.32 1.97
N PHE A 109 4.02 -2.85 0.77
CA PHE A 109 4.46 -3.71 -0.34
C PHE A 109 5.71 -4.51 0.04
N ILE A 110 6.72 -3.85 0.63
CA ILE A 110 7.94 -4.51 1.09
C ILE A 110 7.61 -5.54 2.17
N CYS A 111 6.79 -5.20 3.17
CA CYS A 111 6.35 -6.14 4.20
C CYS A 111 5.65 -7.37 3.61
N CYS A 112 4.70 -7.19 2.68
CA CYS A 112 4.00 -8.30 2.03
C CYS A 112 4.94 -9.17 1.19
N LYS A 113 5.91 -8.56 0.49
CA LYS A 113 6.92 -9.30 -0.28
C LYS A 113 7.85 -10.11 0.62
N THR A 114 8.26 -9.54 1.75
CA THR A 114 9.04 -10.24 2.77
C THR A 114 8.24 -11.39 3.38
N LEU A 115 6.97 -11.19 3.73
CA LEU A 115 6.06 -12.25 4.22
C LEU A 115 5.91 -13.43 3.23
N LYS A 116 5.89 -13.14 1.92
CA LYS A 116 5.94 -14.19 0.88
C LYS A 116 7.26 -14.97 0.91
N GLY A 117 8.39 -14.26 0.98
CA GLY A 117 9.74 -14.84 0.93
C GLY A 117 10.12 -15.63 2.17
N ILE A 118 9.71 -15.16 3.36
CA ILE A 118 9.87 -15.91 4.60
C ILE A 118 9.11 -17.24 4.43
N PHE A 119 9.82 -18.35 4.61
CA PHE A 119 9.35 -19.73 4.47
C PHE A 119 9.26 -20.31 3.04
N ASN A 120 9.89 -19.69 2.04
CA ASN A 120 10.01 -20.30 0.71
C ASN A 120 11.25 -21.21 0.55
N GLU A 121 12.16 -21.25 1.54
CA GLU A 121 13.43 -21.98 1.46
C GLU A 121 13.34 -23.51 1.56
N ILE A 122 12.16 -24.07 1.81
CA ILE A 122 12.02 -25.53 2.03
C ILE A 122 11.79 -26.29 0.71
N SER A 123 11.59 -25.58 -0.40
CA SER A 123 11.37 -26.21 -1.72
C SER A 123 12.64 -26.35 -2.56
N SER A 124 13.83 -26.15 -1.99
CA SER A 124 15.12 -26.20 -2.71
C SER A 124 16.12 -27.21 -2.11
N LYS A 125 15.62 -28.30 -1.52
CA LYS A 125 16.44 -29.48 -1.25
C LYS A 125 15.77 -30.73 -1.79
#